data_AF-A0A0Q8QNW1-F1
#
_entry.id   AF-A0A0Q8QNW1-F1
#
_cell.length_a   1.000
_cell.length_b   1.000
_cell.length_c   1.000
_cell.angle_alpha   90.00
_cell.angle_beta   90.00
_cell.angle_gamma   90.00
#
_symmetry.space_group_name_H-M   'P 1'
#
loop_
_entity.id
_entity.type
_entity.pdbx_description
1 polymer ?
#
loop_
_entity_poly.entity_id
_entity_poly.type
_entity_poly.pdbx_seq_one_letter_code
_entity_poly.pdbx_strand_id
1 'polypeptide(L)'
;MILEPTAALRNHWYPIEFLRPPERTTAMFAALQKSKQLYLITLDRIGDYMDLLRVEMKIREQQLAIRIAGFTIALLFALLATIFLGLAIIISFWDSDYRALAAWFVVLLYGGIAGAAVAVCMKQFKSPSSLTSTIRGELQRDIDVIKGSI
;
A
#
# COMPACT_ATOMS: atom_id res chain seq x y z
N MET A 1 21.55 -59.43 52.12
CA MET A 1 21.10 -58.88 50.83
C MET A 1 20.97 -57.37 50.99
N ILE A 2 21.83 -56.64 50.29
CA ILE A 2 21.70 -55.23 49.87
C ILE A 2 21.98 -54.14 50.92
N LEU A 3 23.24 -53.66 50.81
CA LEU A 3 23.76 -52.29 50.73
C LEU A 3 23.58 -51.27 51.87
N GLU A 4 24.71 -51.16 52.57
CA GLU A 4 25.44 -50.02 53.15
C GLU A 4 24.95 -48.56 53.10
N PRO A 5 25.47 -47.75 54.06
CA PRO A 5 25.09 -46.38 54.38
C PRO A 5 26.11 -45.36 53.83
N THR A 6 25.96 -44.08 54.19
CA THR A 6 27.01 -43.02 54.30
C THR A 6 26.81 -41.75 53.46
N ALA A 7 27.39 -40.67 54.04
CA ALA A 7 27.74 -39.37 53.45
C ALA A 7 26.64 -38.29 53.50
N ALA A 8 26.48 -37.60 54.62
CA ALA A 8 27.32 -36.49 55.08
C ALA A 8 27.22 -35.21 54.22
N LEU A 9 26.64 -34.19 54.85
CA LEU A 9 27.13 -32.81 54.91
C LEU A 9 27.61 -32.17 53.60
N ARG A 10 26.80 -31.27 53.03
CA ARG A 10 27.35 -30.16 52.24
C ARG A 10 26.43 -28.94 52.18
N ASN A 11 26.77 -27.96 53.00
CA ASN A 11 26.49 -26.53 52.88
C ASN A 11 26.30 -26.09 51.42
N HIS A 12 25.20 -25.42 51.05
CA HIS A 12 25.19 -24.66 49.80
C HIS A 12 24.17 -23.49 49.78
N TRP A 13 24.67 -22.31 50.15
CA TRP A 13 24.45 -20.97 49.57
C TRP A 13 23.06 -20.29 49.53
N TYR A 14 23.15 -18.99 49.81
CA TYR A 14 22.20 -17.88 49.70
C TYR A 14 21.23 -17.92 48.50
N PRO A 15 20.04 -17.28 48.62
CA PRO A 15 19.14 -17.06 47.49
C PRO A 15 19.76 -16.01 46.57
N ILE A 16 20.38 -16.47 45.49
CA ILE A 16 20.86 -15.60 44.42
C ILE A 16 19.70 -15.46 43.42
N GLU A 17 18.73 -14.61 43.75
CA GLU A 17 17.84 -13.97 42.77
C GLU A 17 18.69 -13.01 41.92
N PHE A 18 19.53 -13.57 41.05
CA PHE A 18 20.41 -12.79 40.21
C PHE A 18 20.12 -13.10 38.75
N LEU A 19 19.52 -12.09 38.11
CA LEU A 19 19.34 -11.93 36.68
C LEU A 19 18.75 -13.13 35.94
N ARG A 20 17.42 -13.26 36.00
CA ARG A 20 16.65 -13.76 34.84
C ARG A 20 16.62 -12.64 33.80
N PRO A 21 17.40 -12.65 32.70
CA PRO A 21 17.19 -11.70 31.61
C PRO A 21 15.77 -11.93 31.06
N PRO A 22 15.04 -10.86 30.72
CA PRO A 22 13.62 -10.95 30.43
C PRO A 22 13.38 -11.84 29.20
N GLU A 23 12.52 -12.86 29.33
CA GLU A 23 12.03 -13.74 28.24
C GLU A 23 11.50 -12.99 26.99
N ARG A 24 11.31 -11.66 27.08
CA ARG A 24 10.82 -10.82 25.99
C ARG A 24 11.77 -10.75 24.80
N THR A 25 13.09 -10.77 25.00
CA THR A 25 14.02 -10.49 23.90
C THR A 25 14.11 -11.66 22.93
N THR A 26 14.18 -12.90 23.43
CA THR A 26 14.23 -14.11 22.60
C THR A 26 12.93 -14.32 21.81
N ALA A 27 11.77 -14.01 22.40
CA ALA A 27 10.49 -14.04 21.71
C ALA A 27 10.40 -12.98 20.59
N MET A 28 10.94 -11.77 20.81
CA MET A 28 10.98 -10.71 19.79
C MET A 28 11.91 -11.06 18.61
N PHE A 29 13.08 -11.65 18.88
CA PHE A 29 13.99 -12.08 17.81
C PHE A 29 13.44 -13.27 17.00
N ALA A 30 12.78 -14.23 17.65
CA ALA A 30 12.10 -15.32 16.96
C ALA A 30 10.92 -14.84 16.09
N ALA A 31 10.17 -13.83 16.55
CA ALA A 31 9.10 -13.19 15.78
C ALA A 31 9.65 -12.46 14.53
N LEU A 32 10.80 -11.79 14.64
CA LEU A 32 11.48 -11.14 13.51
C LEU A 32 12.02 -12.14 12.48
N GLN A 33 12.48 -13.31 12.92
CA GLN A 33 12.93 -14.36 12.00
C GLN A 33 11.75 -15.00 11.25
N LYS A 34 10.63 -15.25 11.95
CA LYS A 34 9.40 -15.73 11.31
C LYS A 34 8.82 -14.71 10.32
N SER A 35 8.87 -13.41 10.63
CA SER A 35 8.40 -12.38 9.71
C SER A 35 9.26 -12.29 8.44
N LYS A 36 10.59 -12.51 8.56
CA LYS A 36 11.47 -12.60 7.38
C LYS A 36 11.16 -13.80 6.50
N GLN A 37 10.88 -14.96 7.08
CA GLN A 37 10.50 -16.15 6.30
C GLN A 37 9.15 -15.96 5.60
N LEU A 38 8.17 -15.36 6.29
CA LEU A 38 6.88 -15.02 5.68
C LEU A 38 7.01 -13.95 4.59
N TYR A 39 7.90 -12.99 4.76
CA TYR A 39 8.21 -11.96 3.75
C TYR A 39 8.80 -12.58 2.48
N LEU A 40 9.73 -13.53 2.61
CA LEU A 40 10.32 -14.22 1.47
C LEU A 40 9.31 -15.11 0.72
N ILE A 41 8.44 -15.83 1.44
CA ILE A 41 7.38 -16.65 0.84
C ILE A 41 6.32 -15.78 0.13
N THR A 42 6.04 -14.59 0.65
CA THR A 42 5.07 -13.66 0.05
C THR A 42 5.65 -12.98 -1.19
N LEU A 43 6.94 -12.64 -1.19
CA LEU A 43 7.64 -12.07 -2.35
C LEU A 43 7.68 -13.04 -3.54
N ASP A 44 7.91 -14.33 -3.26
CA ASP A 44 7.96 -15.37 -4.28
C ASP A 44 6.60 -15.53 -4.99
N ARG A 45 5.50 -15.50 -4.22
CA ARG A 45 4.14 -15.50 -4.80
C ARG A 45 3.81 -14.23 -5.58
N ILE A 46 4.23 -13.05 -5.13
CA ILE A 46 4.01 -11.79 -5.86
C ILE A 46 4.72 -11.84 -7.21
N GLY A 47 5.90 -12.47 -7.29
CA GLY A 47 6.60 -12.75 -8.55
C GLY A 47 5.74 -13.55 -9.53
N ASP A 48 5.14 -14.65 -9.07
CA ASP A 48 4.24 -15.48 -9.88
C ASP A 48 2.97 -14.74 -10.33
N TYR A 49 2.35 -13.94 -9.46
CA TYR A 49 1.20 -13.10 -9.83
C TYR A 49 1.57 -12.00 -10.83
N MET A 50 2.78 -11.43 -10.73
CA MET A 50 3.28 -10.47 -11.70
C MET A 50 3.55 -11.10 -13.06
N ASP A 51 4.01 -12.36 -13.10
CA ASP A 51 4.27 -13.06 -14.35
C ASP A 51 2.96 -13.48 -15.04
N LEU A 52 1.94 -13.90 -14.26
CA LEU A 52 0.57 -14.09 -14.75
C LEU A 52 -0.07 -12.78 -15.26
N LEU A 53 0.06 -11.67 -14.53
CA LEU A 53 -0.39 -10.35 -14.98
C LEU A 53 0.33 -9.89 -16.25
N ARG A 54 1.61 -10.22 -16.38
CA ARG A 54 2.42 -9.91 -17.56
C ARG A 54 1.96 -10.72 -18.77
N VAL A 55 1.59 -11.98 -18.57
CA VAL A 55 1.04 -12.86 -19.61
C VAL A 55 -0.35 -12.40 -20.05
N GLU A 56 -1.23 -11.99 -19.13
CA GLU A 56 -2.55 -11.43 -19.46
C GLU A 56 -2.47 -10.05 -20.12
N MET A 57 -1.51 -9.20 -19.73
CA MET A 57 -1.28 -7.91 -20.39
C MET A 57 -0.86 -8.09 -21.84
N LYS A 58 -0.07 -9.11 -22.16
CA LYS A 58 0.44 -9.34 -23.53
C LYS A 58 -0.66 -9.58 -24.57
N ILE A 59 -1.87 -9.96 -24.16
CA ILE A 59 -3.01 -10.24 -25.04
C ILE A 59 -3.99 -9.05 -25.13
N ARG A 60 -3.97 -8.09 -24.19
CA ARG A 60 -4.79 -6.85 -24.21
C ARG A 60 -3.99 -5.55 -24.30
N GLU A 61 -2.68 -5.63 -24.44
CA GLU A 61 -1.75 -4.51 -24.32
C GLU A 61 -2.01 -3.42 -25.35
N GLN A 62 -2.30 -3.77 -26.60
CA GLN A 62 -2.41 -2.75 -27.65
C GLN A 62 -3.60 -1.81 -27.42
N GLN A 63 -4.77 -2.34 -27.03
CA GLN A 63 -5.95 -1.52 -26.81
C GLN A 63 -5.86 -0.73 -25.50
N LEU A 64 -5.25 -1.29 -24.45
CA LEU A 64 -5.02 -0.58 -23.20
C LEU A 64 -3.92 0.47 -23.33
N ALA A 65 -2.82 0.17 -24.01
CA ALA A 65 -1.72 1.10 -24.27
C ALA A 65 -2.19 2.30 -25.10
N ILE A 66 -2.96 2.08 -26.17
CA ILE A 66 -3.54 3.17 -26.97
C ILE A 66 -4.50 4.01 -26.13
N ARG A 67 -5.31 3.39 -25.26
CA ARG A 67 -6.20 4.12 -24.35
C ARG A 67 -5.43 4.97 -23.34
N ILE A 68 -4.40 4.40 -22.70
CA ILE A 68 -3.58 5.11 -21.72
C ILE A 68 -2.80 6.24 -22.40
N ALA A 69 -2.21 5.99 -23.57
CA ALA A 69 -1.52 7.01 -24.36
C ALA A 69 -2.48 8.12 -24.77
N GLY A 70 -3.67 7.77 -25.27
CA GLY A 70 -4.72 8.72 -25.62
C GLY A 70 -5.17 9.58 -24.44
N PHE A 71 -5.43 8.97 -23.28
CA PHE A 71 -5.77 9.70 -22.06
C PHE A 71 -4.63 10.58 -21.57
N THR A 72 -3.38 10.13 -21.68
CA THR A 72 -2.20 10.91 -21.27
C THR A 72 -2.06 12.15 -22.15
N ILE A 73 -2.16 11.98 -23.47
CA ILE A 73 -2.10 13.09 -24.43
C ILE A 73 -3.27 14.04 -24.21
N ALA A 74 -4.49 13.53 -24.07
CA ALA A 74 -5.67 14.34 -23.82
C ALA A 74 -5.56 15.14 -22.52
N LEU A 75 -5.07 14.53 -21.44
CA LEU A 75 -4.85 15.20 -20.16
C LEU A 75 -3.80 16.31 -20.28
N LEU A 76 -2.69 16.04 -20.98
CA LEU A 76 -1.65 17.02 -21.21
C LEU A 76 -2.18 18.24 -21.98
N PHE A 77 -2.89 18.00 -23.09
CA PHE A 77 -3.48 19.08 -23.88
C PHE A 77 -4.57 19.84 -23.11
N ALA A 78 -5.40 19.15 -22.32
CA ALA A 78 -6.41 19.79 -21.49
C ALA A 78 -5.79 20.69 -20.42
N LEU A 79 -4.70 20.24 -19.78
CA LEU A 79 -3.95 21.04 -18.81
C LEU A 79 -3.35 22.28 -19.48
N LEU A 80 -2.70 22.10 -20.64
CA LEU A 80 -2.10 23.20 -21.39
C LEU A 80 -3.16 24.22 -21.83
N ALA A 81 -4.26 23.77 -22.42
CA ALA A 81 -5.38 24.61 -22.82
C ALA A 81 -5.97 25.38 -21.63
N THR A 82 -6.09 24.73 -20.47
CA THR A 82 -6.54 25.39 -19.23
C THR A 82 -5.60 26.51 -18.83
N ILE A 83 -4.28 26.28 -18.82
CA ILE A 83 -3.28 27.32 -18.50
C ILE A 83 -3.40 28.50 -19.46
N PHE A 84 -3.43 28.24 -20.77
CA PHE A 84 -3.54 29.28 -21.79
C PHE A 84 -4.84 30.05 -21.68
N LEU A 85 -5.95 29.40 -21.31
CA LEU A 85 -7.24 30.06 -21.10
C LEU A 85 -7.16 31.09 -19.97
N GLY A 86 -6.57 30.75 -18.82
CA GLY A 86 -6.40 31.72 -17.73
C GLY A 86 -5.44 32.85 -18.10
N LEU A 87 -4.35 32.54 -18.82
CA LEU A 87 -3.44 33.57 -19.34
C LEU A 87 -4.17 34.54 -20.27
N ALA A 88 -4.97 34.01 -21.21
CA ALA A 88 -5.74 34.80 -22.16
C ALA A 88 -6.74 35.71 -21.44
N ILE A 89 -7.43 35.22 -20.41
CA ILE A 89 -8.33 36.04 -19.60
C ILE A 89 -7.57 37.18 -18.91
N ILE A 90 -6.43 36.89 -18.27
CA ILE A 90 -5.64 37.91 -17.56
C ILE A 90 -5.11 38.96 -18.54
N ILE A 91 -4.55 38.54 -19.67
CA ILE A 91 -3.99 39.43 -20.69
C ILE A 91 -5.11 40.29 -21.31
N SER A 92 -6.26 39.69 -21.60
CA SER A 92 -7.38 40.40 -22.23
C SER A 92 -7.96 41.50 -21.34
N PHE A 93 -7.85 41.38 -20.02
CA PHE A 93 -8.32 42.38 -19.05
C PHE A 93 -7.19 43.16 -18.37
N TRP A 94 -5.95 43.07 -18.88
CA TRP A 94 -4.76 43.63 -18.26
C TRP A 94 -4.81 45.16 -18.09
N ASP A 95 -5.27 45.85 -19.13
CA ASP A 95 -5.38 47.32 -19.18
C ASP A 95 -6.76 47.83 -18.74
N SER A 96 -7.59 46.96 -18.18
CA SER A 96 -8.94 47.28 -17.72
C SER A 96 -9.00 47.41 -16.19
N ASP A 97 -9.88 48.29 -15.69
CA ASP A 97 -10.17 48.39 -14.26
C ASP A 97 -10.71 47.08 -13.67
N TYR A 98 -11.25 46.20 -14.51
CA TYR A 98 -11.80 44.89 -14.11
C TYR A 98 -10.74 43.80 -13.92
N ARG A 99 -9.43 44.11 -13.97
CA ARG A 99 -8.34 43.12 -13.83
C ARG A 99 -8.45 42.23 -12.59
N ALA A 100 -8.85 42.81 -11.46
CA ALA A 100 -8.97 42.07 -10.20
C ALA A 100 -10.11 41.05 -10.26
N LEU A 101 -11.23 41.42 -10.89
CA LEU A 101 -12.37 40.54 -11.08
C LEU A 101 -12.04 39.39 -12.04
N ALA A 102 -11.31 39.68 -13.12
CA ALA A 102 -10.79 38.67 -14.03
C ALA A 102 -9.85 37.67 -13.32
N ALA A 103 -8.94 38.16 -12.46
CA ALA A 103 -8.04 37.29 -11.69
C ALA A 103 -8.82 36.36 -10.73
N TRP A 104 -9.80 36.89 -9.99
CA TRP A 104 -10.66 36.08 -9.12
C TRP A 104 -11.47 35.05 -9.90
N PHE A 105 -11.93 35.39 -11.11
CA PHE A 105 -12.61 34.45 -11.98
C PHE A 105 -11.70 33.29 -12.40
N VAL A 106 -10.43 33.56 -12.75
CA VAL A 106 -9.45 32.50 -13.07
C VAL A 106 -9.17 31.62 -11.85
N VAL A 107 -9.06 32.20 -10.65
CA VAL A 107 -8.89 31.45 -9.40
C VAL A 107 -10.07 30.51 -9.16
N LEU A 108 -11.31 31.00 -9.29
CA LEU A 108 -12.51 30.17 -9.15
C LEU A 108 -12.59 29.07 -10.21
N LEU A 109 -12.24 29.40 -11.45
CA LEU A 109 -12.23 28.43 -12.55
C LEU A 109 -11.26 27.28 -12.26
N TYR A 110 -10.00 27.60 -11.92
CA TYR A 110 -9.00 26.58 -11.64
C TYR A 110 -9.28 25.82 -10.34
N GLY A 111 -9.75 26.52 -9.31
CA GLY A 111 -10.20 25.89 -8.06
C GLY A 111 -11.35 24.92 -8.30
N GLY A 112 -12.30 25.27 -9.17
CA GLY A 112 -13.40 24.41 -9.57
C GLY A 112 -12.94 23.15 -10.33
N ILE A 113 -12.03 23.32 -11.31
CA ILE A 113 -11.44 22.19 -12.05
C ILE A 113 -10.67 21.26 -11.11
N ALA A 114 -9.83 21.81 -10.22
CA ALA A 114 -9.09 21.04 -9.25
C ALA A 114 -10.02 20.31 -8.27
N GLY A 115 -11.06 20.99 -7.76
CA GLY A 115 -12.07 20.40 -6.89
C GLY A 115 -12.84 19.26 -7.57
N ALA A 116 -13.20 19.42 -8.85
CA ALA A 116 -13.85 18.37 -9.64
C ALA A 116 -12.91 17.17 -9.84
N ALA A 117 -11.64 17.41 -10.17
CA ALA A 117 -10.63 16.35 -10.32
C ALA A 117 -10.46 15.56 -9.01
N VAL A 118 -10.30 16.27 -7.89
CA VAL A 118 -10.22 15.64 -6.56
C VAL A 118 -11.50 14.87 -6.24
N ALA A 119 -12.68 15.41 -6.53
CA ALA A 119 -13.94 14.73 -6.29
C ALA A 119 -14.08 13.44 -7.13
N VAL A 120 -13.63 13.45 -8.39
CA VAL A 120 -13.59 12.25 -9.25
C VAL A 120 -12.61 11.23 -8.69
N CYS A 121 -11.39 11.64 -8.34
CA CYS A 121 -10.42 10.75 -7.70
C CYS A 121 -10.98 10.15 -6.41
N MET A 122 -11.55 10.96 -5.52
CA MET A 122 -12.17 10.49 -4.28
C MET A 122 -13.32 9.52 -4.54
N LYS A 123 -14.12 9.71 -5.60
CA LYS A 123 -15.18 8.75 -6.00
C LYS A 123 -14.58 7.44 -6.50
N GLN A 124 -13.49 7.47 -7.28
CA GLN A 124 -12.79 6.27 -7.74
C GLN A 124 -12.14 5.50 -6.59
N PHE A 125 -11.53 6.19 -5.62
CA PHE A 125 -10.96 5.56 -4.42
C PHE A 125 -12.04 5.09 -3.43
N LYS A 126 -13.22 5.72 -3.42
CA LYS A 126 -14.38 5.29 -2.64
C LYS A 126 -15.04 4.02 -3.17
N SER A 127 -14.69 3.53 -4.36
CA SER A 127 -15.08 2.19 -4.81
C SER A 127 -14.16 1.16 -4.15
N PRO A 128 -14.50 0.58 -2.99
CA PRO A 128 -13.68 -0.41 -2.36
C PRO A 128 -14.04 -1.76 -3.00
N SER A 129 -13.13 -2.72 -2.93
CA SER A 129 -13.51 -4.13 -2.77
C SER A 129 -14.30 -4.82 -3.90
N SER A 130 -13.79 -4.86 -5.13
CA SER A 130 -14.08 -6.04 -5.98
C SER A 130 -12.86 -6.94 -6.13
N LEU A 131 -11.72 -6.40 -6.56
CA LEU A 131 -10.51 -7.21 -6.73
C LEU A 131 -9.91 -7.66 -5.40
N THR A 132 -9.72 -6.74 -4.46
CA THR A 132 -9.07 -7.06 -3.17
C THR A 132 -9.94 -7.92 -2.26
N SER A 133 -11.27 -7.76 -2.31
CA SER A 133 -12.20 -8.60 -1.55
C SER A 133 -12.37 -9.98 -2.17
N THR A 134 -12.38 -10.09 -3.50
CA THR A 134 -12.44 -11.37 -4.20
C THR A 134 -11.15 -12.17 -3.96
N ILE A 135 -9.99 -11.54 -4.11
CA ILE A 135 -8.69 -12.18 -3.81
C ILE A 135 -8.59 -12.55 -2.32
N ARG A 136 -9.03 -11.67 -1.41
CA ARG A 136 -9.05 -11.98 0.02
C ARG A 136 -9.99 -13.15 0.32
N GLY A 137 -11.17 -13.19 -0.28
CA GLY A 137 -12.15 -14.26 -0.09
C GLY A 137 -11.64 -15.62 -0.57
N GLU A 138 -11.05 -15.68 -1.75
CA GLU A 138 -10.40 -16.87 -2.31
C GLU A 138 -9.22 -17.34 -1.42
N LEU A 139 -8.34 -16.43 -1.03
CA LEU A 139 -7.18 -16.75 -0.18
C LEU A 139 -7.60 -17.26 1.21
N GLN A 140 -8.66 -16.67 1.77
CA GLN A 140 -9.16 -17.03 3.10
C GLN A 140 -9.83 -18.40 3.07
N ARG A 141 -10.54 -18.71 1.97
CA ARG A 141 -11.09 -20.04 1.70
C ARG A 141 -9.98 -21.09 1.52
N ASP A 142 -8.90 -20.77 0.83
CA ASP A 142 -7.74 -21.67 0.71
C ASP A 142 -7.06 -21.93 2.06
N ILE A 143 -6.94 -20.90 2.91
CA ILE A 143 -6.38 -21.03 4.27
C ILE A 143 -7.26 -21.92 5.15
N ASP A 144 -8.58 -21.78 5.07
CA ASP A 144 -9.51 -22.60 5.85
C ASP A 144 -9.51 -24.06 5.39
N VAL A 145 -9.34 -24.32 4.08
CA VAL A 145 -9.15 -25.69 3.56
C VAL A 145 -7.87 -26.32 4.11
N ILE A 146 -6.76 -25.57 4.13
CA ILE A 146 -5.48 -26.07 4.67
C ILE A 146 -5.59 -26.33 6.18
N LYS A 147 -6.22 -25.42 6.94
CA LYS A 147 -6.42 -25.61 8.39
C LYS A 147 -7.38 -26.75 8.72
N GLY A 148 -8.37 -27.02 7.88
CA GLY A 148 -9.28 -28.15 8.04
C GLY A 148 -8.67 -29.50 7.64
N SER A 149 -7.53 -29.49 6.93
CA SER A 149 -6.80 -30.69 6.50
C SER A 149 -5.67 -31.13 7.44
N ILE A 150 -5.45 -30.41 8.55
CA ILE A 150 -4.50 -30.73 9.64
C ILE A 150 -5.31 -31.14 10.87
#